data_AF-A0A925FYI0-F1
#
_entry.id   AF-A0A925FYI0-F1
#
_cell.length_a   1.000
_cell.length_b   1.000
_cell.length_c   1.000
_cell.angle_alpha   90.00
_cell.angle_beta   90.00
_cell.angle_gamma   90.00
#
_symmetry.space_group_name_H-M   'P 1'
#
loop_
_entity.id
_entity.type
_entity.pdbx_description
1 polymer ?
#
loop_
_entity_poly.entity_id
_entity_poly.type
_entity_poly.pdbx_seq_one_letter_code
_entity_poly.pdbx_strand_id
1 'polypeptide(L)'
;MYRKTGIFLVIVFSSLFSFAQDTLPKFTVVTRTADKVIISWSNPYGSSIKQLSIQRSFDSLRNFSTILTLPDPAVPQNGYVDSKFTNNHMFYRLYIQLDSGKYLFSKSKRPVPDTVRVKQVIAPPKVQDAPRIQEEPKPKDSTTTESKPVIKKPEEPVIEKVEPPKPVEKPERIIYIKKRDTLINQIGEKSIRRFKDSIALKTKDTLTYATADTIVLKPFIPKEIYKPSKYIYTDKEGNVKIALPDALSKKYLIRFLEMDASQLFEIKQVRDTLLTLDKTNFINAGWYRFEVYEDGVLKEKHRLYIPKDF
;
A
#
# COMPACT_ATOMS: atom_id res chain seq x y z
N MET A 1 35.84 52.87 15.77
CA MET A 1 34.44 52.66 15.34
C MET A 1 34.23 51.46 14.38
N TYR A 2 35.25 50.65 14.06
CA TYR A 2 35.18 49.61 13.01
C TYR A 2 34.97 48.15 13.47
N ARG A 3 34.89 47.87 14.79
CA ARG A 3 34.74 46.49 15.29
C ARG A 3 33.27 45.99 15.32
N LYS A 4 32.29 46.89 15.19
CA LYS A 4 30.85 46.52 15.17
C LYS A 4 30.32 46.23 13.76
N THR A 5 30.95 46.76 12.70
CA THR A 5 30.53 46.54 11.31
C THR A 5 30.93 45.15 10.79
N GLY A 6 32.04 44.58 11.26
CA GLY A 6 32.46 43.22 10.87
C GLY A 6 31.51 42.12 11.39
N ILE A 7 30.97 42.27 12.60
CA ILE A 7 30.04 41.29 13.20
C ILE A 7 28.68 41.30 12.47
N PHE A 8 28.23 42.48 12.02
CA PHE A 8 26.98 42.59 11.25
C PHE A 8 27.08 41.91 9.88
N LEU A 9 28.25 41.97 9.24
CA LEU A 9 28.47 41.39 7.91
C LEU A 9 28.60 39.85 7.94
N VAL A 10 29.10 39.29 9.05
CA VAL A 10 29.15 37.82 9.26
C VAL A 10 27.77 37.22 9.53
N ILE A 11 26.88 37.93 10.22
CA ILE A 11 25.51 37.46 10.48
C ILE A 11 24.68 37.45 9.18
N VAL A 12 24.87 38.44 8.29
CA VAL A 12 24.18 38.52 6.99
C VAL A 12 24.62 37.41 6.02
N PHE A 13 25.87 36.92 6.11
CA PHE A 13 26.35 35.84 5.24
C PHE A 13 25.94 34.43 5.73
N SER A 14 25.58 34.29 7.01
CA SER A 14 25.15 33.01 7.60
C SER A 14 23.69 32.63 7.33
N SER A 15 22.86 33.54 6.81
CA SER A 15 21.44 33.30 6.55
C SER A 15 21.13 32.67 5.18
N LEU A 16 22.13 32.50 4.31
CA LEU A 16 21.95 32.00 2.94
C LEU A 16 21.80 30.47 2.79
N PHE A 17 21.87 29.72 3.90
CA PHE A 17 21.66 28.26 3.88
C PHE A 17 20.51 27.84 4.79
N SER A 18 19.32 28.40 4.54
CA SER A 18 18.08 27.84 5.10
C SER A 18 17.62 26.67 4.25
N PHE A 19 17.86 25.43 4.71
CA PHE A 19 17.19 24.25 4.18
C PHE A 19 15.72 24.31 4.57
N ALA A 20 14.89 24.91 3.72
CA ALA A 20 13.45 24.88 3.90
C ALA A 20 12.98 23.42 3.93
N GLN A 21 12.19 23.05 4.94
CA GLN A 21 11.51 21.77 4.96
C GLN A 21 10.57 21.70 3.75
N ASP A 22 10.60 20.59 3.00
CA ASP A 22 9.71 20.41 1.85
C ASP A 22 8.25 20.31 2.35
N THR A 23 7.47 21.36 2.12
CA THR A 23 6.05 21.44 2.47
C THR A 23 5.16 21.23 1.25
N LEU A 24 3.85 21.04 1.47
CA LEU A 24 2.85 21.00 0.40
C LEU A 24 3.01 22.22 -0.54
N PRO A 25 2.84 22.01 -1.87
CA PRO A 25 2.34 20.80 -2.51
C PRO A 25 3.40 19.71 -2.74
N LYS A 26 4.64 19.91 -2.31
CA LYS A 26 5.65 18.84 -2.36
C LYS A 26 5.34 17.79 -1.29
N PHE A 27 5.69 16.55 -1.61
CA PHE A 27 5.49 15.40 -0.75
C PHE A 27 6.53 14.33 -1.09
N THR A 28 6.70 13.36 -0.20
CA THR A 28 7.68 12.30 -0.29
C THR A 28 6.99 10.97 -0.53
N VAL A 29 7.60 10.14 -1.39
CA VAL A 29 7.10 8.80 -1.71
C VAL A 29 8.27 7.84 -1.63
N VAL A 30 8.27 6.99 -0.60
CA VAL A 30 9.37 6.05 -0.35
C VAL A 30 8.87 4.61 -0.25
N THR A 31 9.65 3.67 -0.78
CA THR A 31 9.43 2.24 -0.54
C THR A 31 10.21 1.79 0.68
N ARG A 32 9.51 1.32 1.70
CA ARG A 32 10.12 0.75 2.92
C ARG A 32 10.33 -0.76 2.81
N THR A 33 9.52 -1.42 1.99
CA THR A 33 9.56 -2.86 1.68
C THR A 33 9.02 -3.04 0.26
N ALA A 34 9.26 -4.19 -0.39
CA ALA A 34 8.88 -4.44 -1.79
C ALA A 34 7.38 -4.22 -2.10
N ASP A 35 6.53 -4.27 -1.08
CA ASP A 35 5.08 -4.28 -1.11
C ASP A 35 4.42 -3.09 -0.40
N LYS A 36 5.22 -2.13 0.11
CA LYS A 36 4.71 -0.96 0.86
C LYS A 36 5.34 0.34 0.43
N VAL A 37 4.49 1.28 0.03
CA VAL A 37 4.86 2.66 -0.27
C VAL A 37 4.35 3.59 0.82
N ILE A 38 5.23 4.44 1.33
CA ILE A 38 4.91 5.48 2.29
C ILE A 38 4.86 6.81 1.56
N ILE A 39 3.71 7.46 1.61
CA ILE A 39 3.48 8.82 1.12
C ILE A 39 3.45 9.74 2.34
N SER A 40 4.29 10.77 2.41
CA SER A 40 4.32 11.71 3.54
C SER A 40 4.46 13.15 3.09
N TRP A 41 3.94 14.08 3.89
CA TRP A 41 3.98 15.52 3.60
C TRP A 41 3.91 16.37 4.88
N SER A 42 4.26 17.64 4.73
CA SER A 42 4.12 18.68 5.77
C SER A 42 3.19 19.78 5.27
N ASN A 43 2.14 20.09 6.02
CA ASN A 43 1.12 21.08 5.69
C ASN A 43 1.54 22.49 6.17
N PRO A 44 1.81 23.45 5.26
CA PRO A 44 2.07 24.85 5.62
C PRO A 44 0.81 25.71 5.70
N TYR A 45 -0.33 25.22 5.21
CA TYR A 45 -1.59 25.95 5.09
C TYR A 45 -2.46 25.86 6.36
N GLY A 46 -2.02 25.11 7.37
CA GLY A 46 -2.77 24.90 8.61
C GLY A 46 -4.21 24.44 8.33
N SER A 47 -5.17 25.10 8.98
CA SER A 47 -6.61 24.80 8.89
C SER A 47 -7.28 25.28 7.59
N SER A 48 -6.56 25.96 6.69
CA SER A 48 -7.13 26.46 5.43
C SER A 48 -7.29 25.39 4.35
N ILE A 49 -6.85 24.15 4.60
CA ILE A 49 -7.15 23.03 3.68
C ILE A 49 -8.53 22.47 4.01
N LYS A 50 -9.44 22.56 3.04
CA LYS A 50 -10.77 21.93 3.12
C LYS A 50 -10.71 20.45 2.79
N GLN A 51 -9.88 20.07 1.82
CA GLN A 51 -9.75 18.67 1.40
C GLN A 51 -8.33 18.38 0.93
N LEU A 52 -7.79 17.25 1.38
CA LEU A 52 -6.54 16.69 0.88
C LEU A 52 -6.79 15.23 0.48
N SER A 53 -6.53 14.90 -0.77
CA SER A 53 -6.72 13.55 -1.30
C SER A 53 -5.45 13.05 -1.97
N ILE A 54 -5.11 11.80 -1.69
CA ILE A 54 -4.02 11.07 -2.32
C ILE A 54 -4.58 10.37 -3.54
N GLN A 55 -3.95 10.60 -4.70
CA GLN A 55 -4.33 9.98 -5.95
C GLN A 55 -3.20 9.10 -6.48
N ARG A 56 -3.57 8.01 -7.15
CA ARG A 56 -2.66 7.02 -7.72
C ARG A 56 -3.03 6.70 -9.17
N SER A 57 -2.02 6.51 -10.01
CA SER A 57 -2.15 6.10 -11.40
C SER A 57 -1.03 5.13 -11.80
N PHE A 58 -1.26 4.38 -12.88
CA PHE A 58 -0.23 3.63 -13.59
C PHE A 58 0.53 4.50 -14.61
N ASP A 59 0.06 5.72 -14.86
CA ASP A 59 0.63 6.70 -15.78
C ASP A 59 1.04 7.97 -15.02
N SER A 60 2.09 8.65 -15.46
CA SER A 60 2.62 9.82 -14.75
C SER A 60 1.80 11.10 -14.94
N LEU A 61 0.94 11.16 -15.97
CA LEU A 61 0.19 12.35 -16.39
C LEU A 61 -1.33 12.16 -16.31
N ARG A 62 -1.84 10.97 -16.63
CA ARG A 62 -3.29 10.70 -16.78
C ARG A 62 -3.79 9.62 -15.83
N ASN A 63 -5.11 9.40 -15.80
CA ASN A 63 -5.77 8.26 -15.14
C ASN A 63 -5.55 8.13 -13.62
N PHE A 64 -5.41 9.25 -12.93
CA PHE A 64 -5.31 9.28 -11.47
C PHE A 64 -6.65 8.99 -10.79
N SER A 65 -6.65 8.01 -9.90
CA SER A 65 -7.79 7.62 -9.06
C SER A 65 -7.50 7.96 -7.60
N THR A 66 -8.50 8.46 -6.87
CA THR A 66 -8.35 8.78 -5.45
C THR A 66 -8.31 7.50 -4.62
N ILE A 67 -7.22 7.31 -3.86
CA ILE A 67 -7.04 6.14 -2.98
C ILE A 67 -7.35 6.46 -1.52
N LEU A 68 -7.20 7.72 -1.11
CA LEU A 68 -7.54 8.21 0.21
C LEU A 68 -7.94 9.68 0.13
N THR A 69 -9.01 10.06 0.82
CA THR A 69 -9.27 11.45 1.21
C THR A 69 -9.09 11.54 2.72
N LEU A 70 -8.33 12.53 3.17
CA LEU A 70 -8.06 12.69 4.58
C LEU A 70 -9.32 13.13 5.34
N PRO A 71 -9.59 12.53 6.51
CA PRO A 71 -10.66 12.99 7.38
C PRO A 71 -10.31 14.33 8.05
N ASP A 72 -9.03 14.53 8.38
CA ASP A 72 -8.52 15.78 8.93
C ASP A 72 -7.29 16.25 8.11
N PRO A 73 -7.48 17.17 7.15
CA PRO A 73 -6.40 17.69 6.34
C PRO A 73 -5.59 18.78 7.04
N ALA A 74 -6.02 19.28 8.21
CA ALA A 74 -5.34 20.37 8.93
C ALA A 74 -4.07 19.91 9.66
N VAL A 75 -3.84 18.59 9.75
CA VAL A 75 -2.68 18.00 10.44
C VAL A 75 -1.36 18.54 9.86
N PRO A 76 -0.45 19.10 10.70
CA PRO A 76 0.80 19.70 10.24
C PRO A 76 1.75 18.73 9.53
N GLN A 77 1.84 17.49 9.98
CA GLN A 77 2.65 16.44 9.34
C GLN A 77 1.89 15.14 9.34
N ASN A 78 1.77 14.52 8.18
CA ASN A 78 1.00 13.29 8.05
C ASN A 78 1.59 12.39 6.94
N GLY A 79 1.15 11.14 6.94
CA GLY A 79 1.51 10.18 5.92
C GLY A 79 0.53 9.03 5.81
N TYR A 80 0.57 8.36 4.67
CA TYR A 80 -0.25 7.22 4.33
C TYR A 80 0.64 6.08 3.84
N VAL A 81 0.30 4.86 4.25
CA VAL A 81 0.97 3.65 3.78
C VAL A 81 0.08 2.94 2.77
N ASP A 82 0.45 3.00 1.49
CA ASP A 82 -0.21 2.23 0.44
C ASP A 82 0.29 0.78 0.48
N SER A 83 -0.57 -0.10 1.00
CA SER A 83 -0.35 -1.56 1.03
C SER A 83 -0.97 -2.28 -0.17
N LYS A 84 -1.63 -1.55 -1.08
CA LYS A 84 -2.18 -2.09 -2.34
C LYS A 84 -1.21 -1.88 -3.50
N PHE A 85 0.05 -1.59 -3.19
CA PHE A 85 1.11 -1.44 -4.17
C PHE A 85 1.49 -2.82 -4.71
N THR A 86 1.31 -3.03 -6.02
CA THR A 86 1.52 -4.33 -6.67
C THR A 86 2.73 -4.31 -7.62
N ASN A 87 3.17 -3.16 -8.10
CA ASN A 87 4.28 -3.04 -9.05
C ASN A 87 5.02 -1.69 -8.96
N ASN A 88 6.26 -1.64 -9.44
CA ASN A 88 7.12 -0.44 -9.43
C ASN A 88 6.68 0.68 -10.40
N HIS A 89 5.56 0.52 -11.13
CA HIS A 89 5.07 1.47 -12.12
C HIS A 89 3.87 2.28 -11.61
N MET A 90 3.88 2.64 -10.33
CA MET A 90 2.84 3.49 -9.74
C MET A 90 3.33 4.93 -9.59
N PHE A 91 2.45 5.86 -9.93
CA PHE A 91 2.64 7.29 -9.75
C PHE A 91 1.62 7.82 -8.75
N TYR A 92 2.08 8.70 -7.88
CA TYR A 92 1.26 9.35 -6.85
C TYR A 92 1.23 10.84 -7.08
N ARG A 93 0.12 11.49 -6.72
CA ARG A 93 0.00 12.94 -6.59
C ARG A 93 -1.01 13.29 -5.50
N LEU A 94 -0.92 14.50 -5.00
CA LEU A 94 -1.86 15.05 -4.03
C LEU A 94 -2.81 16.02 -4.75
N TYR A 95 -4.10 15.90 -4.45
CA TYR A 95 -5.11 16.93 -4.70
C TYR A 95 -5.33 17.70 -3.41
N ILE A 96 -5.27 19.03 -3.49
CA ILE A 96 -5.36 19.92 -2.33
C ILE A 96 -6.37 21.00 -2.67
N GLN A 97 -7.44 21.08 -1.89
CA GLN A 97 -8.47 22.10 -1.98
C GLN A 97 -8.42 22.99 -0.76
N LEU A 98 -8.31 24.29 -0.98
CA LEU A 98 -8.34 25.32 0.06
C LEU A 98 -9.78 25.72 0.37
N ASP A 99 -9.98 26.28 1.56
CA ASP A 99 -11.22 26.90 2.04
C ASP A 99 -11.77 27.98 1.08
N SER A 100 -10.87 28.76 0.46
CA SER A 100 -11.17 29.76 -0.56
C SER A 100 -11.73 29.21 -1.87
N GLY A 101 -11.88 27.89 -2.01
CA GLY A 101 -12.35 27.22 -3.22
C GLY A 101 -11.27 26.98 -4.27
N LYS A 102 -10.07 27.57 -4.11
CA LYS A 102 -8.91 27.29 -4.95
C LYS A 102 -8.43 25.86 -4.73
N TYR A 103 -8.03 25.18 -5.80
CA TYR A 103 -7.44 23.85 -5.73
C TYR A 103 -6.15 23.77 -6.52
N LEU A 104 -5.30 22.82 -6.15
CA LEU A 104 -4.05 22.55 -6.84
C LEU A 104 -3.69 21.06 -6.78
N PHE A 105 -2.91 20.63 -7.76
CA PHE A 105 -2.33 19.30 -7.82
C PHE A 105 -0.82 19.37 -7.60
N SER A 106 -0.27 18.45 -6.82
CA SER A 106 1.18 18.27 -6.77
C SER A 106 1.72 17.74 -8.10
N LYS A 107 3.02 17.89 -8.33
CA LYS A 107 3.72 17.12 -9.37
C LYS A 107 3.60 15.62 -9.06
N SER A 108 3.48 14.79 -10.09
CA SER A 108 3.45 13.33 -9.90
C SER A 108 4.83 12.81 -9.50
N LYS A 109 4.86 11.83 -8.59
CA LYS A 109 6.09 11.20 -8.11
C LYS A 109 5.96 9.68 -8.11
N ARG A 110 7.04 9.00 -8.49
CA ARG A 110 7.20 7.55 -8.33
C ARG A 110 7.82 7.23 -6.97
N PRO A 111 7.54 6.05 -6.38
CA PRO A 111 8.24 5.60 -5.19
C PRO A 111 9.73 5.44 -5.43
N VAL A 112 10.53 5.95 -4.50
CA VAL A 112 11.99 5.77 -4.49
C VAL A 112 12.36 4.90 -3.28
N PRO A 113 13.28 3.94 -3.41
CA PRO A 113 13.80 3.21 -2.25
C PRO A 113 14.26 4.17 -1.16
N ASP A 114 13.87 3.90 0.09
CA ASP A 114 14.31 4.70 1.22
C ASP A 114 15.82 4.48 1.45
N THR A 115 16.66 5.27 0.76
CA THR A 115 18.12 5.22 0.90
C THR A 115 18.63 6.06 2.07
N VAL A 116 17.78 6.38 3.05
CA VAL A 116 18.22 7.04 4.27
C VAL A 116 19.06 6.06 5.09
N ARG A 117 20.38 6.13 4.90
CA ARG A 117 21.35 5.81 5.95
C ARG A 117 20.87 6.53 7.20
N VAL A 118 20.40 5.78 8.19
CA VAL A 118 20.32 6.30 9.56
C VAL A 118 21.73 6.77 9.89
N LYS A 119 21.93 8.10 9.93
CA LYS A 119 23.13 8.68 10.49
C LYS A 119 23.14 8.18 11.94
N GLN A 120 23.93 7.14 12.21
CA GLN A 120 24.15 6.65 13.56
C GLN A 120 24.49 7.87 14.42
N VAL A 121 23.73 8.05 15.49
CA VAL A 121 24.11 8.98 16.57
C VAL A 121 25.51 8.54 16.99
N ILE A 122 26.49 9.35 16.64
CA ILE A 122 27.90 9.16 16.95
C ILE A 122 27.97 9.15 18.48
N ALA A 123 28.27 7.98 19.06
CA ALA A 123 28.78 7.90 20.42
C ALA A 123 30.10 8.70 20.49
N PRO A 124 30.40 9.40 21.59
CA PRO A 124 31.55 10.29 21.68
C PRO A 124 32.90 9.58 21.43
N PRO A 125 33.91 10.32 20.94
CA PRO A 125 35.05 9.75 20.23
C PRO A 125 36.03 9.06 21.18
N LYS A 126 36.40 7.81 20.86
CA LYS A 126 37.66 7.22 21.35
C LYS A 126 38.80 7.80 20.52
N VAL A 127 39.65 8.56 21.19
CA VAL A 127 40.95 9.02 20.68
C VAL A 127 41.83 7.80 20.41
N GLN A 128 42.30 7.64 19.18
CA GLN A 128 43.49 6.86 18.85
C GLN A 128 44.26 7.60 17.75
N ASP A 129 45.36 8.24 18.15
CA ASP A 129 46.39 8.72 17.24
C ASP A 129 47.39 7.60 16.93
N ALA A 130 47.48 7.32 15.63
CA ALA A 130 48.68 7.01 14.84
C ALA A 130 49.39 5.62 15.00
N PRO A 131 50.22 5.19 14.02
CA PRO A 131 49.76 4.67 12.73
C PRO A 131 50.41 3.34 12.27
N ARG A 132 49.68 2.70 11.36
CA ARG A 132 49.95 1.66 10.32
C ARG A 132 51.39 1.48 9.77
N ILE A 133 51.85 0.22 9.62
CA ILE A 133 52.58 -0.38 8.46
C ILE A 133 52.31 -1.92 8.42
N GLN A 134 51.50 -2.43 7.47
CA GLN A 134 51.77 -3.36 6.31
C GLN A 134 51.98 -4.87 6.61
N GLU A 135 51.23 -5.71 5.87
CA GLU A 135 51.27 -7.19 5.73
C GLU A 135 52.57 -7.63 5.02
N GLU A 136 53.17 -8.81 5.21
CA GLU A 136 52.79 -10.21 4.86
C GLU A 136 54.00 -11.14 5.26
N PRO A 137 54.08 -12.45 4.94
CA PRO A 137 53.30 -13.63 5.31
C PRO A 137 54.05 -14.57 6.31
N LYS A 138 53.33 -15.59 6.81
CA LYS A 138 53.83 -16.69 7.65
C LYS A 138 54.65 -17.70 6.82
N PRO A 139 55.72 -18.33 7.36
CA PRO A 139 55.69 -19.80 7.44
C PRO A 139 56.32 -20.45 8.69
N LYS A 140 55.72 -21.60 9.01
CA LYS A 140 56.11 -22.83 9.71
C LYS A 140 57.41 -22.99 10.55
N ASP A 141 57.18 -23.75 11.62
CA ASP A 141 57.95 -24.86 12.23
C ASP A 141 59.09 -24.62 13.23
N SER A 142 58.97 -25.42 14.32
CA SER A 142 60.02 -26.01 15.17
C SER A 142 60.81 -25.05 16.07
N THR A 143 61.32 -25.37 17.26
CA THR A 143 61.31 -26.49 18.22
C THR A 143 62.17 -25.95 19.38
N THR A 144 61.76 -26.17 20.65
CA THR A 144 62.56 -26.32 21.90
C THR A 144 63.73 -25.33 22.15
N THR A 145 63.94 -24.71 23.32
CA THR A 145 64.36 -25.40 24.56
C THR A 145 64.62 -24.35 25.67
N GLU A 146 64.23 -24.70 26.89
CA GLU A 146 64.86 -24.36 28.20
C GLU A 146 65.17 -22.91 28.60
N SER A 147 64.54 -22.44 29.67
CA SER A 147 65.09 -22.60 31.04
C SER A 147 64.19 -21.93 32.10
N LYS A 148 63.92 -22.67 33.17
CA LYS A 148 63.37 -22.21 34.47
C LYS A 148 64.53 -21.59 35.28
N PRO A 149 64.32 -20.64 36.22
CA PRO A 149 63.73 -21.00 37.52
C PRO A 149 62.84 -19.96 38.25
N VAL A 150 61.78 -20.51 38.84
CA VAL A 150 61.14 -20.28 40.15
C VAL A 150 61.66 -19.13 41.04
N ILE A 151 60.80 -18.15 41.37
CA ILE A 151 60.64 -17.53 42.72
C ILE A 151 59.15 -17.18 42.95
N LYS A 152 58.66 -17.44 44.17
CA LYS A 152 57.26 -17.34 44.63
C LYS A 152 56.84 -15.92 45.08
N LYS A 153 55.60 -15.55 44.73
CA LYS A 153 54.51 -14.81 45.45
C LYS A 153 54.86 -13.54 46.25
N PRO A 154 54.10 -12.44 46.05
CA PRO A 154 53.06 -12.09 47.03
C PRO A 154 51.67 -11.88 46.42
N GLU A 155 50.62 -12.15 47.22
CA GLU A 155 49.21 -11.87 46.94
C GLU A 155 48.94 -10.38 46.68
N GLU A 156 48.18 -10.10 45.61
CA GLU A 156 47.45 -8.86 45.39
C GLU A 156 45.94 -9.13 45.45
N PRO A 157 45.13 -8.12 45.86
CA PRO A 157 43.83 -8.32 46.47
C PRO A 157 42.78 -8.82 45.47
N VAL A 158 41.83 -9.59 45.99
CA VAL A 158 40.63 -10.07 45.29
C VAL A 158 39.84 -8.87 44.77
N ILE A 159 39.92 -8.60 43.46
CA ILE A 159 38.98 -7.72 42.77
C ILE A 159 37.75 -8.56 42.46
N GLU A 160 36.65 -8.25 43.15
CA GLU A 160 35.33 -8.79 42.90
C GLU A 160 34.93 -8.53 41.42
N LYS A 161 34.74 -9.61 40.68
CA LYS A 161 34.40 -9.58 39.26
C LYS A 161 32.92 -9.20 39.12
N VAL A 162 32.64 -7.92 38.98
CA VAL A 162 31.28 -7.44 38.62
C VAL A 162 30.94 -7.99 37.23
N GLU A 163 30.02 -8.95 37.17
CA GLU A 163 29.49 -9.45 35.91
C GLU A 163 28.78 -8.30 35.17
N PRO A 164 29.01 -8.13 33.85
CA PRO A 164 28.34 -7.09 33.09
C PRO A 164 26.82 -7.31 33.09
N PRO A 165 26.00 -6.23 33.23
CA PRO A 165 24.56 -6.34 33.29
C PRO A 165 24.01 -6.95 31.99
N LYS A 166 23.20 -8.02 32.12
CA LYS A 166 22.49 -8.64 30.99
C LYS A 166 21.70 -7.58 30.22
N PRO A 167 21.70 -7.60 28.87
CA PRO A 167 20.95 -6.63 28.08
C PRO A 167 19.47 -6.66 28.45
N VAL A 168 18.89 -5.51 28.80
CA VAL A 168 17.46 -5.37 29.06
C VAL A 168 16.70 -5.60 27.76
N GLU A 169 16.16 -6.81 27.59
CA GLU A 169 15.34 -7.16 26.44
C GLU A 169 14.01 -6.39 26.53
N LYS A 170 13.68 -5.61 25.51
CA LYS A 170 12.44 -4.81 25.48
C LYS A 170 11.24 -5.76 25.57
N PRO A 171 10.21 -5.47 26.40
CA PRO A 171 9.07 -6.36 26.54
C PRO A 171 8.35 -6.54 25.20
N GLU A 172 8.04 -7.79 24.85
CA GLU A 172 7.33 -8.13 23.62
C GLU A 172 5.92 -7.53 23.63
N ARG A 173 5.56 -6.83 22.54
CA ARG A 173 4.24 -6.21 22.42
C ARG A 173 3.17 -7.28 22.20
N ILE A 174 2.10 -7.18 22.97
CA ILE A 174 0.94 -8.06 22.86
C ILE A 174 -0.06 -7.44 21.88
N ILE A 175 -0.57 -8.27 20.98
CA ILE A 175 -1.63 -7.93 20.02
C ILE A 175 -2.91 -8.65 20.44
N TYR A 176 -3.99 -7.88 20.60
CA TYR A 176 -5.33 -8.36 20.92
C TYR A 176 -6.09 -8.69 19.64
N ILE A 177 -6.68 -9.88 19.57
CA ILE A 177 -7.49 -10.34 18.44
C ILE A 177 -8.95 -10.33 18.87
N LYS A 178 -9.77 -9.50 18.22
CA LYS A 178 -11.20 -9.40 18.45
C LYS A 178 -12.00 -9.93 17.26
N LYS A 179 -13.20 -10.44 17.52
CA LYS A 179 -14.21 -10.73 16.50
C LYS A 179 -15.47 -9.99 16.90
N ARG A 180 -15.85 -8.97 16.10
CA ARG A 180 -16.80 -7.93 16.54
C ARG A 180 -16.27 -7.26 17.82
N ASP A 181 -17.04 -7.24 18.91
CA ASP A 181 -16.64 -6.61 20.17
C ASP A 181 -16.00 -7.59 21.17
N THR A 182 -16.00 -8.90 20.86
CA THR A 182 -15.46 -9.93 21.75
C THR A 182 -13.97 -10.15 21.53
N LEU A 183 -13.19 -10.14 22.60
CA LEU A 183 -11.79 -10.57 22.58
C LEU A 183 -11.72 -12.10 22.45
N ILE A 184 -11.04 -12.57 21.40
CA ILE A 184 -10.94 -14.00 21.06
C ILE A 184 -9.58 -14.56 21.45
N ASN A 185 -8.52 -13.76 21.29
CA ASN A 185 -7.16 -14.22 21.58
C ASN A 185 -6.19 -13.06 21.84
N GLN A 186 -5.02 -13.35 22.41
CA GLN A 186 -3.90 -12.43 22.57
C GLN A 186 -2.62 -13.13 22.10
N ILE A 187 -1.85 -12.48 21.22
CA ILE A 187 -0.62 -13.06 20.66
C ILE A 187 0.52 -12.06 20.71
N GLY A 188 1.76 -12.55 20.85
CA GLY A 188 2.95 -11.70 20.73
C GLY A 188 3.16 -11.22 19.29
N GLU A 189 3.76 -10.03 19.14
CA GLU A 189 4.07 -9.41 17.85
C GLU A 189 4.84 -10.36 16.92
N LYS A 190 5.76 -11.18 17.43
CA LYS A 190 6.54 -12.13 16.61
C LYS A 190 5.66 -13.21 15.95
N SER A 191 4.52 -13.53 16.55
CA SER A 191 3.59 -14.57 16.08
C SER A 191 2.58 -14.06 15.06
N ILE A 192 2.53 -12.75 14.79
CA ILE A 192 1.51 -12.16 13.90
C ILE A 192 1.55 -12.74 12.50
N ARG A 193 2.75 -13.04 11.98
CA ARG A 193 2.95 -13.59 10.64
C ARG A 193 2.28 -14.95 10.52
N ARG A 194 2.56 -15.86 11.46
CA ARG A 194 1.97 -17.20 11.50
C ARG A 194 0.44 -17.14 11.65
N PHE A 195 -0.05 -16.21 12.46
CA PHE A 195 -1.49 -15.98 12.61
C PHE A 195 -2.15 -15.54 11.30
N LYS A 196 -1.56 -14.55 10.60
CA LYS A 196 -2.04 -14.10 9.28
C LYS A 196 -2.07 -15.23 8.26
N ASP A 197 -1.04 -16.06 8.22
CA ASP A 197 -0.95 -17.20 7.31
C ASP A 197 -2.07 -18.22 7.61
N SER A 198 -2.32 -18.50 8.89
CA SER A 198 -3.42 -19.39 9.30
C SER A 198 -4.79 -18.84 8.93
N ILE A 199 -5.01 -17.53 9.08
CA ILE A 199 -6.28 -16.91 8.70
C ILE A 199 -6.48 -16.98 7.18
N ALA A 200 -5.45 -16.66 6.39
CA ALA A 200 -5.55 -16.72 4.93
C ALA A 200 -5.86 -18.13 4.40
N LEU A 201 -5.28 -19.18 5.00
CA LEU A 201 -5.45 -20.56 4.54
C LEU A 201 -6.72 -21.23 5.08
N LYS A 202 -7.05 -21.04 6.37
CA LYS A 202 -8.11 -21.80 7.03
C LYS A 202 -9.47 -21.11 6.98
N THR A 203 -9.54 -19.82 7.34
CA THR A 203 -10.84 -19.13 7.50
C THR A 203 -11.12 -18.10 6.41
N LYS A 204 -10.08 -17.61 5.72
CA LYS A 204 -10.13 -16.54 4.72
C LYS A 204 -10.70 -15.22 5.26
N ASP A 205 -10.80 -15.08 6.56
CA ASP A 205 -11.36 -13.90 7.21
C ASP A 205 -10.52 -12.67 6.90
N THR A 206 -11.18 -11.52 6.82
CA THR A 206 -10.50 -10.24 6.63
C THR A 206 -9.98 -9.73 7.97
N LEU A 207 -8.68 -9.46 8.05
CA LEU A 207 -8.03 -8.87 9.21
C LEU A 207 -7.96 -7.35 9.05
N THR A 208 -8.49 -6.61 10.02
CA THR A 208 -8.41 -5.14 10.05
C THR A 208 -7.82 -4.68 11.38
N TYR A 209 -6.81 -3.83 11.35
CA TYR A 209 -6.32 -3.18 12.57
C TYR A 209 -7.34 -2.14 13.03
N ALA A 210 -7.85 -2.28 14.26
CA ALA A 210 -8.65 -1.25 14.90
C ALA A 210 -7.75 -0.20 15.57
N THR A 211 -6.66 -0.66 16.18
CA THR A 211 -5.59 0.15 16.78
C THR A 211 -4.23 -0.49 16.48
N ALA A 212 -3.13 0.11 16.94
CA ALA A 212 -1.78 -0.41 16.73
C ALA A 212 -1.57 -1.81 17.36
N ASP A 213 -2.33 -2.14 18.39
CA ASP A 213 -2.27 -3.36 19.18
C ASP A 213 -3.52 -4.25 19.05
N THR A 214 -4.55 -3.82 18.32
CA THR A 214 -5.80 -4.60 18.20
C THR A 214 -6.15 -4.91 16.75
N ILE A 215 -6.35 -6.21 16.48
CA ILE A 215 -6.78 -6.74 15.19
C ILE A 215 -8.21 -7.26 15.32
N VAL A 216 -9.07 -6.81 14.42
CA VAL A 216 -10.45 -7.25 14.29
C VAL A 216 -10.58 -8.20 13.10
N LEU A 217 -11.13 -9.38 13.37
CA LEU A 217 -11.52 -10.39 12.38
C LEU A 217 -12.92 -10.08 11.85
N LYS A 218 -13.03 -9.92 10.54
CA LYS A 218 -14.30 -9.86 9.82
C LYS A 218 -14.51 -11.15 9.03
N PRO A 219 -15.68 -11.79 9.12
CA PRO A 219 -15.95 -13.02 8.39
C PRO A 219 -15.75 -12.81 6.89
N PHE A 220 -15.18 -13.79 6.20
CA PHE A 220 -15.10 -13.78 4.75
C PHE A 220 -16.50 -13.80 4.14
N ILE A 221 -16.87 -12.71 3.48
CA ILE A 221 -18.08 -12.65 2.65
C ILE A 221 -17.60 -12.75 1.20
N PRO A 222 -17.84 -13.88 0.50
CA PRO A 222 -17.43 -14.03 -0.89
C PRO A 222 -18.09 -12.93 -1.71
N LYS A 223 -17.28 -12.10 -2.35
CA LYS A 223 -17.79 -11.12 -3.32
C LYS A 223 -18.25 -11.89 -4.55
N GLU A 224 -19.53 -11.80 -4.87
CA GLU A 224 -20.05 -12.33 -6.14
C GLU A 224 -19.46 -11.53 -7.30
N ILE A 225 -18.42 -12.10 -7.93
CA ILE A 225 -17.83 -11.52 -9.14
C ILE A 225 -18.76 -11.87 -10.30
N TYR A 226 -19.29 -10.85 -10.98
CA TYR A 226 -20.07 -11.04 -12.19
C TYR A 226 -19.21 -11.72 -13.27
N LYS A 227 -19.70 -12.85 -13.78
CA LYS A 227 -19.17 -13.54 -14.94
C LYS A 227 -20.18 -13.40 -16.08
N PRO A 228 -19.81 -12.82 -17.23
CA PRO A 228 -20.72 -12.73 -18.38
C PRO A 228 -21.21 -14.10 -18.84
N SER A 229 -22.41 -14.14 -19.44
CA SER A 229 -22.90 -15.35 -20.09
C SER A 229 -22.05 -15.65 -21.33
N LYS A 230 -21.97 -16.92 -21.68
CA LYS A 230 -21.33 -17.39 -22.92
C LYS A 230 -22.19 -17.11 -24.16
N TYR A 231 -23.51 -17.02 -23.98
CA TYR A 231 -24.47 -16.85 -25.06
C TYR A 231 -24.83 -15.39 -25.27
N ILE A 232 -25.01 -14.60 -24.20
CA ILE A 232 -25.39 -13.18 -24.32
C ILE A 232 -24.46 -12.33 -23.47
N TYR A 233 -23.72 -11.43 -24.12
CA TYR A 233 -22.74 -10.59 -23.44
C TYR A 233 -22.55 -9.24 -24.13
N THR A 234 -22.12 -8.26 -23.35
CA THR A 234 -21.76 -6.93 -23.86
C THR A 234 -20.34 -6.98 -24.43
N ASP A 235 -20.13 -6.40 -25.61
CA ASP A 235 -18.82 -6.29 -26.24
C ASP A 235 -18.03 -5.04 -25.78
N LYS A 236 -16.91 -4.77 -26.45
CA LYS A 236 -16.04 -3.62 -26.13
C LYS A 236 -16.65 -2.27 -26.50
N GLU A 237 -17.58 -2.25 -27.45
CA GLU A 237 -18.26 -1.05 -27.95
C GLU A 237 -19.53 -0.73 -27.13
N GLY A 238 -19.94 -1.67 -26.27
CA GLY A 238 -21.12 -1.57 -25.42
C GLY A 238 -22.37 -2.21 -26.00
N ASN A 239 -22.26 -2.81 -27.20
CA ASN A 239 -23.35 -3.50 -27.87
C ASN A 239 -23.55 -4.91 -27.30
N VAL A 240 -24.76 -5.42 -27.36
CA VAL A 240 -25.09 -6.77 -26.87
C VAL A 240 -24.92 -7.78 -27.99
N LYS A 241 -24.01 -8.73 -27.80
CA LYS A 241 -23.82 -9.88 -28.70
C LYS A 241 -24.56 -11.08 -28.17
N ILE A 242 -25.30 -11.73 -29.07
CA ILE A 242 -26.04 -12.96 -28.85
C ILE A 242 -25.39 -14.02 -29.73
N ALA A 243 -24.64 -14.94 -29.13
CA ALA A 243 -23.95 -16.05 -29.76
C ALA A 243 -24.69 -17.36 -29.46
N LEU A 244 -25.52 -17.82 -30.41
CA LEU A 244 -26.32 -19.04 -30.30
C LEU A 244 -25.93 -20.02 -31.41
N PRO A 245 -24.94 -20.91 -31.20
CA PRO A 245 -24.39 -21.75 -32.26
C PRO A 245 -25.43 -22.65 -32.94
N ASP A 246 -26.46 -23.09 -32.19
CA ASP A 246 -27.49 -24.00 -32.69
C ASP A 246 -28.73 -23.28 -33.27
N ALA A 247 -28.67 -21.94 -33.47
CA ALA A 247 -29.82 -21.13 -33.89
C ALA A 247 -30.44 -21.53 -35.24
N LEU A 248 -29.68 -22.20 -36.10
CA LEU A 248 -30.17 -22.74 -37.37
C LEU A 248 -31.07 -23.98 -37.19
N SER A 249 -30.89 -24.72 -36.09
CA SER A 249 -31.56 -26.01 -35.85
C SER A 249 -32.62 -25.93 -34.76
N LYS A 250 -32.48 -25.00 -33.81
CA LYS A 250 -33.35 -24.86 -32.64
C LYS A 250 -34.06 -23.52 -32.64
N LYS A 251 -35.22 -23.46 -31.99
CA LYS A 251 -35.99 -22.22 -31.86
C LYS A 251 -35.64 -21.52 -30.56
N TYR A 252 -34.90 -20.41 -30.68
CA TYR A 252 -34.58 -19.59 -29.53
C TYR A 252 -35.58 -18.43 -29.36
N LEU A 253 -35.98 -18.20 -28.11
CA LEU A 253 -36.66 -16.99 -27.66
C LEU A 253 -35.82 -16.34 -26.57
N ILE A 254 -35.55 -15.05 -26.71
CA ILE A 254 -34.79 -14.29 -25.71
C ILE A 254 -35.69 -13.19 -25.19
N ARG A 255 -35.81 -13.08 -23.87
CA ARG A 255 -36.52 -12.00 -23.20
C ARG A 255 -35.53 -11.13 -22.44
N PHE A 256 -35.55 -9.83 -22.70
CA PHE A 256 -34.81 -8.84 -21.92
C PHE A 256 -35.75 -8.16 -20.93
N LEU A 257 -35.28 -8.00 -19.69
CA LEU A 257 -36.02 -7.42 -18.58
C LEU A 257 -35.16 -6.39 -17.86
N GLU A 258 -35.81 -5.43 -17.20
CA GLU A 258 -35.13 -4.58 -16.23
C GLU A 258 -34.81 -5.35 -14.94
N MET A 259 -34.10 -4.71 -14.02
CA MET A 259 -33.71 -5.31 -12.75
C MET A 259 -34.88 -5.62 -11.81
N ASP A 260 -36.00 -4.91 -11.97
CA ASP A 260 -37.26 -5.13 -11.26
C ASP A 260 -38.13 -6.25 -11.88
N ALA A 261 -37.62 -6.92 -12.91
CA ALA A 261 -38.31 -7.94 -13.71
C ALA A 261 -39.45 -7.43 -14.62
N SER A 262 -39.56 -6.12 -14.83
CA SER A 262 -40.39 -5.58 -15.92
C SER A 262 -39.81 -5.98 -17.28
N GLN A 263 -40.68 -6.38 -18.21
CA GLN A 263 -40.26 -6.82 -19.54
C GLN A 263 -39.94 -5.61 -20.41
N LEU A 264 -38.75 -5.58 -21.01
CA LEU A 264 -38.36 -4.56 -21.99
C LEU A 264 -38.82 -4.94 -23.39
N PHE A 265 -38.28 -6.03 -23.90
CA PHE A 265 -38.63 -6.57 -25.22
C PHE A 265 -38.23 -8.05 -25.30
N GLU A 266 -38.73 -8.73 -26.34
CA GLU A 266 -38.37 -10.11 -26.63
C GLU A 266 -38.02 -10.30 -28.09
N ILE A 267 -37.07 -11.19 -28.37
CA ILE A 267 -36.68 -11.58 -29.71
C ILE A 267 -37.16 -13.01 -29.92
N LYS A 268 -38.11 -13.16 -30.83
CA LYS A 268 -38.72 -14.45 -31.18
C LYS A 268 -37.96 -15.06 -32.36
N GLN A 269 -37.74 -16.38 -32.29
CA GLN A 269 -37.18 -17.17 -33.38
C GLN A 269 -35.84 -16.60 -33.90
N VAL A 270 -34.84 -16.52 -33.03
CA VAL A 270 -33.48 -16.14 -33.47
C VAL A 270 -32.94 -17.22 -34.40
N ARG A 271 -32.66 -16.87 -35.66
CA ARG A 271 -32.13 -17.78 -36.69
C ARG A 271 -30.62 -17.59 -36.92
N ASP A 272 -30.09 -16.43 -36.56
CA ASP A 272 -28.67 -16.12 -36.73
C ASP A 272 -27.85 -16.72 -35.58
N THR A 273 -26.71 -17.32 -35.92
CA THR A 273 -25.80 -17.88 -34.91
C THR A 273 -25.07 -16.82 -34.12
N LEU A 274 -24.93 -15.61 -34.69
CA LEU A 274 -24.40 -14.43 -34.05
C LEU A 274 -25.23 -13.21 -34.43
N LEU A 275 -25.93 -12.65 -33.45
CA LEU A 275 -26.73 -11.43 -33.60
C LEU A 275 -26.13 -10.33 -32.72
N THR A 276 -26.02 -9.11 -33.26
CA THR A 276 -25.60 -7.93 -32.50
C THR A 276 -26.79 -6.99 -32.33
N LEU A 277 -27.07 -6.60 -31.09
CA LEU A 277 -28.05 -5.57 -30.76
C LEU A 277 -27.31 -4.31 -30.35
N ASP A 278 -27.70 -3.19 -30.94
CA ASP A 278 -27.19 -1.88 -30.55
C ASP A 278 -27.64 -1.57 -29.11
N LYS A 279 -26.73 -0.96 -28.32
CA LYS A 279 -27.00 -0.50 -26.95
C LYS A 279 -28.18 0.46 -26.86
N THR A 280 -28.49 1.20 -27.93
CA THR A 280 -29.62 2.13 -28.02
C THR A 280 -30.99 1.45 -27.88
N ASN A 281 -31.07 0.13 -28.07
CA ASN A 281 -32.28 -0.66 -27.79
C ASN A 281 -32.57 -0.78 -26.28
N PHE A 282 -31.61 -0.40 -25.42
CA PHE A 282 -31.75 -0.40 -23.97
C PHE A 282 -31.93 1.04 -23.49
N ILE A 283 -33.04 1.30 -22.79
CA ILE A 283 -33.51 2.66 -22.44
C ILE A 283 -32.43 3.50 -21.74
N ASN A 284 -31.72 2.89 -20.79
CA ASN A 284 -30.68 3.54 -20.00
C ASN A 284 -29.41 2.69 -19.88
N ALA A 285 -28.29 3.30 -19.52
CA ALA A 285 -27.12 2.55 -19.10
C ALA A 285 -27.37 1.88 -17.74
N GLY A 286 -26.95 0.63 -17.58
CA GLY A 286 -27.23 -0.11 -16.35
C GLY A 286 -27.23 -1.62 -16.50
N TRP A 287 -27.70 -2.28 -15.44
CA TRP A 287 -27.88 -3.73 -15.43
C TRP A 287 -29.23 -4.11 -15.98
N TYR A 288 -29.25 -5.15 -16.82
CA TYR A 288 -30.44 -5.75 -17.37
C TYR A 288 -30.42 -7.25 -17.14
N ARG A 289 -31.58 -7.85 -17.01
CA ARG A 289 -31.75 -9.31 -16.93
C ARG A 289 -32.13 -9.83 -18.30
N PHE A 290 -31.80 -11.09 -18.54
CA PHE A 290 -32.32 -11.79 -19.70
C PHE A 290 -32.61 -13.24 -19.38
N GLU A 291 -33.51 -13.80 -20.19
CA GLU A 291 -33.89 -15.20 -20.16
C GLU A 291 -33.78 -15.76 -21.57
N VAL A 292 -33.06 -16.87 -21.73
CA VAL A 292 -32.95 -17.60 -23.00
C VAL A 292 -33.79 -18.86 -22.90
N TYR A 293 -34.69 -19.04 -23.86
CA TYR A 293 -35.50 -20.23 -24.03
C TYR A 293 -35.08 -20.93 -25.31
N GLU A 294 -34.90 -22.25 -25.25
CA GLU A 294 -34.59 -23.13 -26.35
C GLU A 294 -35.77 -24.10 -26.52
N ASP A 295 -36.43 -24.07 -27.68
CA ASP A 295 -37.60 -24.90 -28.01
C ASP A 295 -38.71 -24.83 -26.95
N GLY A 296 -38.87 -23.65 -26.33
CA GLY A 296 -39.86 -23.39 -25.27
C GLY A 296 -39.39 -23.69 -23.85
N VAL A 297 -38.20 -24.28 -23.68
CA VAL A 297 -37.62 -24.61 -22.36
C VAL A 297 -36.61 -23.56 -21.93
N LEU A 298 -36.66 -23.13 -20.68
CA LEU A 298 -35.70 -22.17 -20.13
C LEU A 298 -34.28 -22.78 -20.11
N LYS A 299 -33.38 -22.19 -20.89
CA LYS A 299 -31.97 -22.60 -21.03
C LYS A 299 -31.06 -21.81 -20.09
N GLU A 300 -31.26 -20.50 -19.97
CA GLU A 300 -30.43 -19.64 -19.13
C GLU A 300 -31.22 -18.46 -18.56
N LYS A 301 -30.95 -18.09 -17.32
CA LYS A 301 -31.29 -16.77 -16.76
C LYS A 301 -30.03 -16.10 -16.28
N HIS A 302 -29.79 -14.87 -16.72
CA HIS A 302 -28.61 -14.13 -16.30
C HIS A 302 -28.83 -12.62 -16.38
N ARG A 303 -27.77 -11.85 -16.16
CA ARG A 303 -27.77 -10.40 -16.30
C ARG A 303 -26.62 -9.94 -17.18
N LEU A 304 -26.74 -8.76 -17.76
CA LEU A 304 -25.69 -8.06 -18.50
C LEU A 304 -25.65 -6.59 -18.09
N TYR A 305 -24.54 -5.92 -18.41
CA TYR A 305 -24.35 -4.51 -18.12
C TYR A 305 -24.17 -3.72 -19.42
N ILE A 306 -24.96 -2.66 -19.59
CA ILE A 306 -24.82 -1.70 -20.68
C ILE A 306 -24.05 -0.49 -20.15
N PRO A 307 -22.87 -0.17 -20.72
CA PRO A 307 -22.08 0.98 -20.29
C PRO A 307 -22.79 2.30 -20.61
N LYS A 308 -22.45 3.34 -19.85
CA LYS A 308 -22.91 4.70 -20.13
C LYS A 308 -22.12 5.28 -21.30
N ASP A 309 -22.82 5.97 -22.20
CA ASP A 309 -22.17 6.78 -23.22
C ASP A 309 -21.39 7.91 -22.54
N PHE A 310 -20.12 8.04 -22.93
CA PHE A 310 -19.19 9.05 -22.42
C PHE A 310 -19.40 10.40 -23.10
#